data_AF-A0A0J9BS94-F1
#
_entry.id   AF-A0A0J9BS94-F1
#
_cell.length_a   1.000
_cell.length_b   1.000
_cell.length_c   1.000
_cell.angle_alpha   90.00
_cell.angle_beta   90.00
_cell.angle_gamma   90.00
#
_symmetry.space_group_name_H-M   'P 1'
#
loop_
_entity.id
_entity.type
_entity.pdbx_description
1 polymer ?
#
loop_
_entity_poly.entity_id
_entity_poly.type
_entity_poly.pdbx_seq_one_letter_code
_entity_poly.pdbx_strand_id
1 'polypeptide(L)' 'MSMNAVGIDVSKRKSTVAILRPGGEVVASPFDVPHLSG' A
#
# COMPACT_ATOMS: atom_id res chain seq x y z
N MET A 1 0.78 -13.52 16.54
CA MET A 1 0.46 -13.10 15.15
C MET A 1 1.32 -11.90 14.81
N SER A 2 2.08 -11.95 13.72
CA SER A 2 2.83 -10.81 13.20
C SER A 2 1.90 -9.90 12.40
N MET A 3 1.90 -8.60 12.69
CA MET A 3 1.10 -7.60 11.96
C MET A 3 1.93 -6.98 10.83
N ASN A 4 1.35 -6.88 9.64
CA ASN A 4 1.99 -6.21 8.50
C ASN A 4 1.91 -4.68 8.66
N ALA A 5 2.91 -3.97 8.17
CA ALA A 5 2.90 -2.53 7.99
C ALA A 5 2.38 -2.18 6.59
N VAL A 6 1.47 -1.21 6.51
CA VAL A 6 0.89 -0.73 5.25
C VAL A 6 1.11 0.77 5.14
N GLY A 7 1.76 1.20 4.07
CA GLY A 7 1.92 2.61 3.71
C GLY A 7 0.98 2.96 2.57
N ILE A 8 0.25 4.07 2.70
CA ILE A 8 -0.66 4.57 1.68
C ILE A 8 -0.33 6.04 1.40
N ASP A 9 0.03 6.34 0.17
CA ASP A 9 0.20 7.69 -0.35
C ASP A 9 -0.99 8.03 -1.27
N VAL A 10 -1.74 9.08 -0.94
CA VAL A 10 -3.03 9.38 -1.57
C VAL A 10 -2.91 10.59 -2.49
N SER A 11 -3.34 10.44 -3.74
CA SER A 11 -3.41 11.53 -4.73
C SER A 11 -4.82 11.65 -5.33
N LYS A 12 -5.09 12.67 -6.14
CA LYS A 12 -6.43 12.98 -6.67
C LYS A 12 -7.12 11.88 -7.49
N ARG A 13 -6.39 10.93 -8.06
CA ARG A 13 -6.93 9.92 -9.00
C ARG A 13 -6.61 8.49 -8.60
N LYS A 14 -5.64 8.30 -7.72
CA LYS A 14 -5.14 6.99 -7.30
C LYS A 14 -4.40 7.10 -5.97
N SER A 15 -4.30 5.99 -5.27
CA SER A 15 -3.42 5.83 -4.12
C SER A 15 -2.31 4.83 -4.44
N THR A 16 -1.10 5.10 -3.98
CA THR A 16 0.01 4.14 -4.02
C THR A 16 0.03 3.38 -2.69
N VAL A 17 0.07 2.04 -2.75
CA VAL A 17 0.07 1.17 -1.58
C VAL A 17 1.35 0.33 -1.56
N ALA A 18 2.00 0.25 -0.41
CA ALA A 18 3.13 -0.65 -0.17
C ALA A 18 2.89 -1.48 1.11
N ILE A 19 3.27 -2.76 1.09
CA ILE A 19 3.02 -3.69 2.20
C ILE A 19 4.32 -4.39 2.60
N LEU A 20 4.66 -4.27 3.88
CA LEU A 20 5.84 -4.86 4.49
C LEU A 20 5.43 -5.78 5.64
N ARG A 21 6.10 -6.91 5.79
CA ARG A 21 6.04 -7.73 7.00
C ARG A 21 7.09 -7.25 8.01
N PRO A 22 6.93 -7.58 9.32
CA PRO A 22 8.00 -7.34 10.29
C PRO A 22 9.34 -7.90 9.82
N GLY A 23 10.42 -7.16 10.05
CA GLY A 23 11.75 -7.48 9.52
C GLY A 23 12.01 -6.96 8.10
N GLY A 24 11.06 -6.25 7.49
CA GLY A 24 11.28 -5.54 6.22
C GLY A 24 11.07 -6.39 4.96
N GLU A 25 10.51 -7.59 5.09
CA GLU A 25 10.13 -8.41 3.93
C GLU A 25 9.03 -7.68 3.13
N VAL A 26 9.26 -7.52 1.82
CA VAL A 26 8.28 -6.94 0.90
C VAL A 26 7.22 -7.99 0.59
N VAL A 27 6.00 -7.77 1.08
CA VAL A 27 4.85 -8.61 0.77
C VAL A 27 4.28 -8.26 -0.59
N ALA A 28 4.23 -6.96 -0.89
CA ALA A 28 3.84 -6.43 -2.18
C ALA A 28 4.70 -5.21 -2.49
N SER A 29 5.34 -5.21 -3.67
CA SER A 29 5.96 -4.01 -4.22
C SER A 29 4.91 -2.91 -4.37
N PRO A 30 5.29 -1.63 -4.31
CA PRO A 30 4.35 -0.52 -4.43
C PRO A 30 3.45 -0.65 -5.67
N PHE A 31 2.13 -0.52 -5.48
CA PHE A 31 1.15 -0.60 -6.55
C PHE A 31 0.07 0.46 -6.42
N ASP A 32 -0.53 0.81 -7.56
CA ASP A 32 -1.56 1.84 -7.65
C ASP A 32 -2.96 1.24 -7.49
N VAL A 33 -3.80 1.93 -6.73
CA VAL A 33 -5.23 1.68 -6.63
C VAL A 33 -5.97 2.92 -7.18
N PRO A 34 -6.65 2.81 -8.34
CA PRO A 34 -7.41 3.92 -8.89
C PRO A 34 -8.59 4.28 -8.00
N HIS A 35 -8.91 5.57 -7.91
CA HIS A 35 -10.12 6.02 -7.22
C HIS A 35 -11.30 5.83 -8.16
N LEU A 36 -12.39 5.25 -7.65
CA LEU A 36 -13.65 5.27 -8.38
C LEU A 36 -14.16 6.72 -8.31
N SER A 37 -14.29 7.37 -9.47
CA SER A 37 -14.95 8.66 -9.56
C SER A 37 -16.36 8.54 -8.99
N GLY A 38 -16.66 9.34 -7.97
CA GLY A 38 -18.04 9.58 -7.54
C GLY A 38 -18.86 10.30 -8.59
#